data_AF-A0A2N2EFH4-F1
#
_entry.id   AF-A0A2N2EFH4-F1
#
_cell.length_a   1.000
_cell.length_b   1.000
_cell.length_c   1.000
_cell.angle_alpha   90.00
_cell.angle_beta   90.00
_cell.angle_gamma   90.00
#
_symmetry.space_group_name_H-M   'P 1'
#
loop_
_entity.id
_entity.type
_entity.pdbx_description
1 polymer ?
#
loop_
_entity_poly.entity_id
_entity_poly.type
_entity_poly.pdbx_seq_one_letter_code
_entity_poly.pdbx_strand_id
1 'polypeptide(L)'
;MKKLLIFLILIILFVSSSYAQERTSPFSAAKVVGENKATIKTLANDVRDNTMLIKEKIQLLSDNNVEISTEQLETLKNYAVLITDQQEAMKATLGQINAYTDDILIARQVKDFDALFILYNEIIKIQTTRIHQLTEYNQLLDDLFDTL
;
A
#
# COMPACT_ATOMS: atom_id res chain seq x y z
N MET A 1 -14.68 10.92 -8.64
CA MET A 1 -15.39 9.66 -9.01
C MET A 1 -14.91 9.02 -10.31
N LYS A 2 -14.94 9.67 -11.50
CA LYS A 2 -14.52 9.03 -12.78
C LYS A 2 -13.06 8.55 -12.81
N LYS A 3 -12.14 9.26 -12.15
CA LYS A 3 -10.71 8.87 -12.08
C LYS A 3 -10.48 7.64 -11.19
N LEU A 4 -11.20 7.53 -10.07
CA LEU A 4 -11.14 6.39 -9.16
C LEU A 4 -11.70 5.12 -9.82
N LEU A 5 -12.80 5.25 -10.57
CA LEU A 5 -13.39 4.13 -11.32
C LEU A 5 -12.45 3.62 -12.43
N ILE A 6 -11.76 4.52 -13.14
CA ILE A 6 -10.77 4.14 -14.16
C ILE A 6 -9.54 3.47 -13.52
N PHE A 7 -9.12 3.92 -12.34
CA PHE A 7 -8.02 3.32 -11.59
C PHE A 7 -8.39 1.91 -11.06
N LEU A 8 -9.61 1.74 -10.55
CA LEU A 8 -10.14 0.46 -10.10
C LEU A 8 -10.30 -0.53 -11.26
N ILE A 9 -10.78 -0.07 -12.43
CA ILE A 9 -10.91 -0.89 -13.65
C ILE A 9 -9.54 -1.28 -14.19
N LEU A 10 -8.54 -0.40 -14.14
CA LEU A 10 -7.16 -0.76 -14.49
C LEU A 10 -6.60 -1.82 -13.53
N ILE A 11 -6.81 -1.69 -12.23
CA ILE A 11 -6.38 -2.69 -11.24
C ILE A 11 -7.06 -4.04 -11.48
N ILE A 12 -8.38 -4.07 -11.74
CA ILE A 12 -9.11 -5.30 -12.04
C ILE A 12 -8.61 -5.96 -13.34
N LEU A 13 -8.27 -5.17 -14.37
CA LEU A 13 -7.67 -5.69 -15.61
C LEU A 13 -6.23 -6.21 -15.40
N PHE A 14 -5.48 -5.65 -14.45
CA PHE A 14 -4.18 -6.17 -14.03
C PHE A 14 -4.30 -7.44 -13.16
N VAL A 15 -5.32 -7.56 -12.31
CA VAL A 15 -5.54 -8.76 -11.46
C VAL A 15 -6.13 -9.93 -12.26
N SER A 16 -6.91 -9.66 -13.31
CA SER A 16 -7.52 -10.70 -14.16
C SER A 16 -6.53 -11.40 -15.10
N SER A 17 -5.36 -10.80 -15.37
CA SER A 17 -4.31 -11.41 -16.20
C SER A 17 -3.32 -12.26 -15.40
N SER A 18 -3.41 -12.27 -14.06
CA SER A 18 -2.41 -12.91 -13.18
C SER A 18 -2.59 -14.42 -12.97
N TYR A 19 -3.58 -15.06 -13.61
CA TYR A 19 -3.80 -16.51 -13.51
C TYR A 19 -3.34 -17.32 -14.73
N ALA A 20 -2.79 -16.67 -15.75
CA ALA A 20 -2.03 -17.36 -16.78
C ALA A 20 -0.56 -17.41 -16.35
N GLN A 21 -0.09 -18.58 -15.93
CA GLN A 21 1.31 -18.85 -15.61
C GLN A 21 2.15 -18.85 -16.90
N GLU A 22 2.25 -17.69 -17.58
CA GLU A 22 3.33 -17.45 -18.53
C GLU A 22 4.62 -17.38 -17.72
N ARG A 23 5.58 -18.25 -18.02
CA ARG A 23 6.94 -18.16 -17.50
C ARG A 23 7.56 -16.87 -18.03
N THR A 24 7.30 -15.76 -17.36
CA THR A 24 8.00 -14.50 -17.58
C THR A 24 9.47 -14.73 -17.19
N SER A 25 10.43 -14.19 -17.93
CA SER A 25 11.85 -14.32 -17.56
C SER A 25 12.13 -13.69 -16.17
N PRO A 26 13.23 -14.07 -15.48
CA PRO A 26 13.68 -13.38 -14.26
C PRO A 26 13.85 -11.87 -14.45
N PHE A 27 14.20 -11.42 -15.67
CA PHE A 27 14.32 -10.01 -16.01
C PHE A 27 12.98 -9.27 -16.03
N SER A 28 11.93 -9.89 -16.58
CA SER A 28 10.58 -9.34 -16.52
C SER A 28 10.04 -9.29 -15.10
N ALA A 29 10.28 -10.33 -14.29
CA ALA A 29 9.90 -10.31 -12.88
C ALA A 29 10.64 -9.20 -12.10
N ALA A 30 11.95 -9.03 -12.33
CA ALA A 30 12.73 -7.95 -11.75
C ALA A 30 12.19 -6.55 -12.12
N LYS A 31 11.74 -6.37 -13.38
CA LYS A 31 11.12 -5.13 -13.84
C LYS A 31 9.84 -4.83 -13.07
N VAL A 32 8.93 -5.81 -12.94
CA VAL A 32 7.68 -5.67 -12.17
C VAL A 32 7.99 -5.33 -10.70
N VAL A 33 8.98 -5.99 -10.08
CA VAL A 33 9.44 -5.65 -8.72
C VAL A 33 9.86 -4.18 -8.60
N GLY A 34 10.56 -3.67 -9.62
CA GLY A 34 10.99 -2.28 -9.71
C GLY A 34 9.82 -1.30 -9.84
N GLU A 35 8.86 -1.60 -10.74
CA GLU A 35 7.65 -0.81 -10.94
C GLU A 35 6.79 -0.79 -9.68
N ASN A 36 6.52 -1.94 -9.07
CA ASN A 36 5.80 -2.05 -7.81
C ASN A 36 6.48 -1.25 -6.69
N LYS A 37 7.81 -1.29 -6.60
CA LYS A 37 8.56 -0.49 -5.62
C LYS A 37 8.35 1.02 -5.83
N ALA A 38 8.31 1.48 -7.08
CA ALA A 38 8.01 2.87 -7.39
C ALA A 38 6.57 3.24 -6.98
N THR A 39 5.58 2.39 -7.30
CA THR A 39 4.19 2.57 -6.88
C THR A 39 4.03 2.63 -5.36
N ILE A 40 4.66 1.69 -4.64
CA ILE A 40 4.67 1.66 -3.17
C ILE A 40 5.26 2.96 -2.61
N LYS A 41 6.35 3.47 -3.21
CA LYS A 41 6.97 4.72 -2.78
C LYS A 41 6.03 5.91 -2.96
N THR A 42 5.35 6.00 -4.09
CA THR A 42 4.36 7.06 -4.34
C THR A 42 3.23 6.98 -3.32
N LEU A 43 2.57 5.83 -3.20
CA LEU A 43 1.45 5.65 -2.25
C LEU A 43 1.87 5.93 -0.80
N ALA A 44 3.06 5.51 -0.39
CA ALA A 44 3.56 5.77 0.96
C ALA A 44 3.88 7.25 1.22
N ASN A 45 4.19 8.01 0.17
CA ASN A 45 4.30 9.46 0.30
C ASN A 45 2.91 10.09 0.43
N ASP A 46 1.95 9.69 -0.40
CA ASP A 46 0.57 10.18 -0.33
C ASP A 46 -0.02 9.94 1.07
N VAL A 47 0.19 8.74 1.64
CA VAL A 47 -0.22 8.41 3.03
C VAL A 47 0.38 9.39 4.04
N ARG A 48 1.66 9.73 3.88
CA ARG A 48 2.37 10.64 4.80
C ARG A 48 1.77 12.04 4.72
N ASP A 49 1.54 12.51 3.49
CA ASP A 49 1.04 13.86 3.23
C ASP A 49 -0.42 13.98 3.73
N ASN A 50 -1.27 13.00 3.44
CA ASN A 50 -2.64 12.94 3.95
C ASN A 50 -2.69 12.86 5.49
N THR A 51 -1.80 12.09 6.11
CA THR A 51 -1.69 12.05 7.58
C THR A 51 -1.32 13.41 8.16
N MET A 52 -0.46 14.18 7.48
CA MET A 52 -0.08 15.53 7.91
C MET A 52 -1.28 16.48 7.82
N LEU A 53 -2.00 16.48 6.69
CA LEU A 53 -3.19 17.30 6.50
C LEU A 53 -4.28 17.02 7.53
N ILE A 54 -4.52 15.76 7.86
CA ILE A 54 -5.49 15.37 8.90
C ILE A 54 -5.07 15.92 10.26
N LYS A 55 -3.79 15.82 10.62
CA LYS A 55 -3.27 16.38 11.88
C LYS A 55 -3.47 17.90 11.95
N GLU A 56 -3.16 18.60 10.86
CA GLU A 56 -3.36 20.05 10.76
C GLU A 56 -4.84 20.42 10.90
N LYS A 57 -5.73 19.67 10.25
CA LYS A 57 -7.18 19.90 10.36
C LYS A 57 -7.70 19.67 11.78
N ILE A 58 -7.28 18.57 12.44
CA ILE A 58 -7.62 18.31 13.84
C ILE A 58 -7.12 19.44 14.74
N GLN A 59 -5.90 19.93 14.52
CA GLN A 59 -5.36 21.05 15.29
C GLN A 59 -6.20 22.32 15.10
N LEU A 60 -6.58 22.65 13.87
CA LEU A 60 -7.45 23.80 13.57
C LEU A 60 -8.82 23.69 14.23
N LEU A 61 -9.43 22.50 14.22
CA LEU A 61 -10.71 22.27 14.91
C LEU A 61 -10.57 22.48 16.43
N SER A 62 -9.47 21.99 17.01
CA SER A 62 -9.14 22.17 18.42
C SER A 62 -8.93 23.65 18.77
N ASP A 63 -8.15 24.37 17.98
CA ASP A 63 -7.81 25.79 18.24
C ASP A 63 -9.06 26.69 18.15
N ASN A 64 -9.99 26.35 17.26
CA ASN A 64 -11.24 27.08 17.07
C ASN A 64 -12.37 26.65 18.01
N ASN A 65 -12.12 25.72 18.95
CA ASN A 65 -13.12 25.14 19.85
C ASN A 65 -14.37 24.64 19.09
N VAL A 66 -14.18 24.01 17.93
CA VAL A 66 -15.29 23.45 17.16
C VAL A 66 -15.89 22.29 17.95
N GLU A 67 -17.17 22.39 18.25
CA GLU A 67 -17.90 21.36 18.99
C GLU A 67 -18.10 20.14 18.09
N ILE A 68 -17.59 18.98 18.52
CA ILE A 68 -17.72 17.71 17.81
C ILE A 68 -18.98 17.01 18.32
N SER A 69 -19.89 16.66 17.41
CA SER A 69 -21.10 15.93 17.80
C SER A 69 -20.77 14.52 18.29
N THR A 70 -21.66 13.91 19.09
CA THR A 70 -21.50 12.52 19.53
C THR A 70 -21.34 11.54 18.37
N GLU A 71 -22.04 11.78 17.26
CA GLU A 71 -21.97 10.95 16.05
C GLU A 71 -20.61 11.10 15.35
N GLN A 72 -20.09 12.32 15.24
CA GLN A 72 -18.75 12.58 14.70
C GLN A 72 -17.69 11.94 15.59
N LEU A 73 -17.79 12.07 16.91
CA LEU A 73 -16.87 11.45 17.86
C LEU A 73 -16.84 9.92 17.72
N GLU A 74 -17.99 9.27 17.57
CA GLU A 74 -18.07 7.82 17.37
C GLU A 74 -17.46 7.41 16.04
N THR A 75 -17.72 8.18 14.98
CA THR A 75 -17.11 7.99 13.67
C THR A 75 -15.58 8.08 13.74
N LEU A 76 -15.04 9.09 14.42
CA LEU A 76 -13.59 9.27 14.63
C LEU A 76 -12.96 8.10 15.39
N LYS A 77 -13.64 7.56 16.41
CA LYS A 77 -13.16 6.37 17.13
C LYS A 77 -13.08 5.15 16.21
N ASN A 78 -14.09 4.95 15.37
CA ASN A 78 -14.09 3.86 14.40
C ASN A 78 -12.93 3.99 13.40
N TYR A 79 -12.68 5.19 12.88
CA TYR A 79 -11.51 5.46 12.04
C TYR A 79 -10.19 5.19 12.77
N ALA A 80 -10.07 5.54 14.05
CA ALA A 80 -8.85 5.28 14.82
C ALA A 80 -8.52 3.78 14.94
N VAL A 81 -9.55 2.94 15.11
CA VAL A 81 -9.40 1.47 15.11
C VAL A 81 -8.94 0.99 13.73
N LEU A 82 -9.65 1.37 12.66
CA LEU A 82 -9.31 0.97 11.29
C LEU A 82 -7.89 1.41 10.88
N ILE A 83 -7.49 2.61 11.28
CA ILE A 83 -6.13 3.13 11.04
C ILE A 83 -5.09 2.25 11.73
N THR A 84 -5.34 1.88 12.98
CA THR A 84 -4.43 1.03 13.76
C THR A 84 -4.30 -0.35 13.13
N ASP A 85 -5.42 -0.96 12.76
CA ASP A 85 -5.43 -2.29 12.12
C ASP A 85 -4.65 -2.28 10.80
N GLN A 86 -4.82 -1.24 9.97
CA GLN A 86 -4.08 -1.13 8.71
C GLN A 86 -2.59 -0.88 8.94
N GLN A 87 -2.21 -0.09 9.95
CA GLN A 87 -0.79 0.11 10.29
C GLN A 87 -0.11 -1.19 10.71
N GLU A 88 -0.78 -2.04 11.50
CA GLU A 88 -0.27 -3.35 11.89
C GLU A 88 -0.15 -4.30 10.68
N ALA A 89 -1.16 -4.35 9.83
CA ALA A 89 -1.14 -5.16 8.61
C ALA A 89 0.02 -4.76 7.67
N MET A 90 0.33 -3.46 7.57
CA MET A 90 1.45 -2.94 6.78
C MET A 90 2.83 -3.20 7.40
N LYS A 91 2.94 -3.35 8.73
CA LYS A 91 4.21 -3.76 9.37
C LYS A 91 4.55 -5.20 9.03
N ALA A 92 3.55 -6.09 9.01
CA ALA A 92 3.73 -7.51 8.68
C ALA A 92 4.28 -7.71 7.25
N THR A 93 3.71 -7.03 6.26
CA THR A 93 4.17 -7.14 4.86
C THR A 93 5.58 -6.58 4.65
N LEU A 94 5.96 -5.54 5.40
CA LEU A 94 7.33 -5.00 5.36
C LEU A 94 8.35 -6.02 5.91
N GLY A 95 8.01 -6.73 6.99
CA GLY A 95 8.85 -7.79 7.55
C GLY A 95 9.11 -8.93 6.55
N GLN A 96 8.09 -9.32 5.78
CA GLN A 96 8.21 -10.34 4.75
C GLN A 96 9.15 -9.94 3.61
N ILE A 97 9.08 -8.70 3.11
CA ILE A 97 10.00 -8.21 2.06
C ILE A 97 11.45 -8.24 2.55
N ASN A 98 11.69 -7.82 3.79
CA ASN A 98 13.03 -7.78 4.36
C ASN A 98 13.66 -9.18 4.46
N ALA A 99 12.86 -10.22 4.76
CA ALA A 99 13.33 -11.60 4.86
C ALA A 99 13.95 -12.13 3.55
N TYR A 100 13.48 -11.69 2.39
CA TYR A 100 14.01 -12.13 1.08
C TYR A 100 15.22 -11.34 0.59
N THR A 101 15.65 -10.29 1.30
CA THR A 101 16.69 -9.38 0.80
C THR A 101 18.03 -10.09 0.61
N ASP A 102 18.43 -10.91 1.58
CA ASP A 102 19.70 -11.63 1.54
C ASP A 102 19.66 -12.77 0.51
N ASP A 103 18.54 -13.49 0.41
CA ASP A 103 18.35 -14.57 -0.58
C ASP A 103 18.46 -14.05 -2.02
N ILE A 104 17.85 -12.90 -2.33
CA ILE A 104 18.00 -12.26 -3.63
C ILE A 104 19.46 -11.89 -3.89
N LEU A 105 20.14 -11.32 -2.87
CA LEU A 105 21.52 -10.89 -3.00
C LEU A 105 22.43 -12.08 -3.33
N ILE A 106 22.27 -13.19 -2.60
CA ILE A 106 23.01 -14.43 -2.82
C ILE A 106 22.72 -14.96 -4.23
N ALA A 107 21.45 -15.12 -4.60
CA ALA A 107 21.06 -15.64 -5.92
C ALA A 107 21.60 -14.78 -7.08
N ARG A 108 21.65 -13.45 -6.92
CA ARG A 108 22.33 -12.54 -7.87
C ARG A 108 23.82 -12.79 -7.96
N GLN A 109 24.51 -12.96 -6.82
CA GLN A 109 25.95 -13.17 -6.77
C GLN A 109 26.37 -14.46 -7.46
N VAL A 110 25.63 -15.56 -7.23
CA VAL A 110 25.90 -16.86 -7.85
C VAL A 110 25.30 -17.02 -9.25
N LYS A 111 24.60 -16.00 -9.76
CA LYS A 111 23.90 -16.01 -11.06
C LYS A 111 22.87 -17.14 -11.18
N ASP A 112 22.19 -17.46 -10.09
CA ASP A 112 21.10 -18.43 -10.07
C ASP A 112 19.81 -17.76 -10.55
N PHE A 113 19.60 -17.81 -11.87
CA PHE A 113 18.45 -17.17 -12.50
C PHE A 113 17.12 -17.85 -12.17
N ASP A 114 17.11 -19.15 -11.91
CA ASP A 114 15.90 -19.88 -11.55
C ASP A 114 15.46 -19.52 -10.12
N ALA A 115 16.41 -19.46 -9.18
CA ALA A 115 16.13 -18.95 -7.83
C ALA A 115 15.65 -17.49 -7.87
N LEU A 116 16.28 -16.63 -8.68
CA LEU A 116 15.84 -15.24 -8.83
C LEU A 116 14.43 -15.13 -9.38
N PHE A 117 14.05 -15.98 -10.34
CA PHE A 117 12.69 -16.00 -10.86
C PHE A 117 11.68 -16.33 -9.75
N ILE A 118 11.94 -17.37 -8.95
CA ILE A 118 11.07 -17.76 -7.84
C ILE A 118 10.97 -16.62 -6.81
N LEU A 119 12.12 -16.12 -6.35
CA LEU A 119 12.19 -15.05 -5.35
C LEU A 119 11.48 -13.77 -5.78
N TYR A 120 11.65 -13.35 -7.04
CA TYR A 120 10.95 -12.16 -7.53
C TYR A 120 9.44 -12.36 -7.63
N ASN A 121 8.94 -13.54 -8.00
CA ASN A 121 7.50 -13.79 -8.02
C ASN A 121 6.89 -13.72 -6.62
N GLU A 122 7.58 -14.25 -5.59
CA GLU A 122 7.10 -14.12 -4.21
C GLU A 122 7.10 -12.66 -3.75
N ILE A 123 8.13 -11.89 -4.09
CA ILE A 123 8.17 -10.46 -3.77
C ILE A 123 7.08 -9.68 -4.50
N ILE A 124 6.78 -10.01 -5.75
CA ILE A 124 5.67 -9.39 -6.49
C ILE A 124 4.36 -9.59 -5.74
N LYS A 125 4.07 -10.81 -5.24
CA LYS A 125 2.85 -11.08 -4.45
C LYS A 125 2.79 -10.18 -3.21
N ILE A 126 3.88 -10.12 -2.44
CA ILE A 126 3.94 -9.32 -1.20
C ILE A 126 3.81 -7.82 -1.52
N GLN A 127 4.46 -7.35 -2.57
CA GLN A 127 4.37 -5.96 -3.02
C GLN A 127 2.96 -5.61 -3.49
N THR A 128 2.27 -6.50 -4.21
CA THR A 128 0.87 -6.31 -4.60
C THR A 128 -0.04 -6.19 -3.37
N THR A 129 0.14 -7.05 -2.37
CA THR A 129 -0.58 -6.91 -1.09
C THR A 129 -0.29 -5.56 -0.44
N ARG A 130 0.97 -5.13 -0.43
CA ARG A 130 1.35 -3.83 0.14
C ARG A 130 0.76 -2.64 -0.63
N ILE A 131 0.70 -2.71 -1.95
CA ILE A 131 0.04 -1.69 -2.79
C ILE A 131 -1.45 -1.60 -2.41
N HIS A 132 -2.12 -2.74 -2.25
CA HIS A 132 -3.52 -2.79 -1.84
C HIS A 132 -3.72 -2.16 -0.46
N GLN A 133 -2.93 -2.57 0.54
CA GLN A 133 -2.96 -2.00 1.89
C GLN A 133 -2.76 -0.48 1.90
N LEU A 134 -1.76 0.03 1.17
CA LEU A 134 -1.51 1.48 1.08
C LEU A 134 -2.65 2.23 0.37
N THR A 135 -3.27 1.61 -0.64
CA THR A 135 -4.41 2.19 -1.35
C THR A 135 -5.63 2.30 -0.43
N GLU A 136 -5.94 1.23 0.31
CA GLU A 136 -7.03 1.23 1.30
C GLU A 136 -6.76 2.24 2.42
N TYR A 137 -5.52 2.32 2.87
CA TYR A 137 -5.15 3.26 3.92
C TYR A 137 -5.28 4.72 3.45
N ASN A 138 -4.89 5.03 2.22
CA ASN A 138 -5.13 6.36 1.64
C ASN A 138 -6.62 6.69 1.58
N GLN A 139 -7.45 5.76 1.12
CA GLN A 139 -8.90 5.97 1.07
C GLN A 139 -9.49 6.23 2.46
N LEU A 140 -9.03 5.47 3.46
CA LEU A 140 -9.43 5.65 4.86
C LEU A 140 -9.07 7.05 5.39
N LEU A 141 -7.89 7.55 5.04
CA LEU A 141 -7.44 8.88 5.40
C LEU A 141 -8.25 9.97 4.68
N ASP A 142 -8.56 9.80 3.40
CA ASP A 142 -9.42 10.72 2.65
C ASP A 142 -10.82 10.80 3.27
N ASP A 143 -11.43 9.66 3.59
CA ASP A 143 -12.77 9.61 4.20
C ASP A 143 -12.77 10.23 5.62
N LEU A 144 -11.71 10.00 6.39
CA LEU A 144 -11.51 10.65 7.69
C LEU A 144 -11.38 12.17 7.54
N PHE A 145 -10.60 12.63 6.54
CA PHE A 145 -10.43 14.06 6.28
C PHE A 145 -11.77 14.71 5.94
N ASP A 146 -12.63 14.07 5.16
CA ASP A 146 -13.96 14.58 4.80
C ASP A 146 -14.96 14.57 5.98
N THR A 147 -14.72 13.72 6.99
CA THR A 147 -15.53 13.63 8.21
C THR A 147 -15.23 14.76 9.21
N LEU A 148 -13.96 15.19 9.25
CA LEU A 148 -13.47 16.30 10.08
C LEU A 148 -13.97 17.66 9.54
#